data_AF-K2BD28-F1
#
_entry.id   AF-K2BD28-F1
#
_cell.length_a   1.000
_cell.length_b   1.000
_cell.length_c   1.000
_cell.angle_alpha   90.00
_cell.angle_beta   90.00
_cell.angle_gamma   90.00
#
_symmetry.space_group_name_H-M   'P 1'
#
loop_
_entity.id
_entity.type
_entity.pdbx_description
1 polymer ?
#
loop_
_entity_poly.entity_id
_entity_poly.type
_entity_poly.pdbx_seq_one_letter_code
_entity_poly.pdbx_strand_id
1 'polypeptide(L)'
;MYVLAPATAVVGGLVAVKEYGMRSLQGKILLIITFGVVSWFIGEVVWTYYELIAQVDPYPSVADWFYLVGYLPLCIGLLWELKFLRHKVHKPLPYTLRLLMTMLAVLFSGIALYFGVFQAIKPEYSVLENGVAISYGVADIVLVLMSLVVIVVTIEMRGGKFVAPWWWFLSGLTCTFVADIGFAMFTPEYETMQAYYKPALDSLWIVGYLAMAYGLGRFGWLIQSARQSIVESSKRKPR
;
A
#
# COMPACT_ATOMS: atom_id res chain seq x y z
N MET A 1 7.46 17.49 5.26
CA MET A 1 7.48 16.04 5.55
C MET A 1 6.67 15.25 4.53
N TYR A 2 5.53 15.78 4.08
CA TYR A 2 4.60 15.16 3.13
C TYR A 2 5.25 14.40 1.98
N VAL A 3 6.20 15.03 1.27
CA VAL A 3 6.85 14.42 0.10
C VAL A 3 7.97 13.43 0.47
N LEU A 4 8.56 13.51 1.67
CA LEU A 4 9.71 12.67 2.04
C LEU A 4 9.30 11.23 2.32
N ALA A 5 8.18 11.01 3.02
CA ALA A 5 7.68 9.67 3.32
C ALA A 5 7.39 8.85 2.04
N PRO A 6 6.59 9.31 1.07
CA PRO A 6 6.37 8.62 -0.20
C PRO A 6 7.67 8.47 -1.01
N ALA A 7 8.58 9.45 -0.97
CA ALA A 7 9.90 9.31 -1.61
C ALA A 7 10.69 8.13 -1.02
N THR A 8 10.68 7.96 0.31
CA THR A 8 11.34 6.79 0.93
C THR A 8 10.69 5.47 0.55
N ALA A 9 9.36 5.46 0.33
CA ALA A 9 8.65 4.28 -0.17
C ALA A 9 9.09 3.91 -1.58
N VAL A 10 9.23 4.91 -2.47
CA VAL A 10 9.80 4.73 -3.82
C VAL A 10 11.21 4.17 -3.73
N VAL A 11 12.08 4.74 -2.89
CA VAL A 11 13.46 4.25 -2.72
C VAL A 11 13.48 2.80 -2.23
N GLY A 12 12.64 2.44 -1.25
CA GLY A 12 12.48 1.07 -0.77
C GLY A 12 12.10 0.09 -1.89
N GLY A 13 11.15 0.49 -2.75
CA GLY A 13 10.76 -0.26 -3.94
C GLY A 13 11.90 -0.45 -4.94
N LEU A 14 12.61 0.63 -5.28
CA LEU A 14 13.75 0.60 -6.20
C LEU A 14 14.90 -0.28 -5.69
N VAL A 15 15.18 -0.25 -4.38
CA VAL A 15 16.16 -1.15 -3.75
C VAL A 15 15.73 -2.61 -3.91
N ALA A 16 14.47 -2.93 -3.66
CA ALA A 16 13.91 -4.26 -3.86
C ALA A 16 14.07 -4.73 -5.32
N VAL A 17 13.70 -3.88 -6.29
CA VAL A 17 13.81 -4.17 -7.72
C VAL A 17 15.27 -4.41 -8.13
N LYS A 18 16.20 -3.57 -7.65
CA LYS A 18 17.63 -3.72 -7.92
C LYS A 18 18.15 -5.06 -7.42
N GLU A 19 17.78 -5.47 -6.21
CA GLU A 19 18.27 -6.71 -5.60
C GLU A 19 17.72 -7.97 -6.28
N TYR A 20 16.43 -7.98 -6.62
CA TYR A 20 15.81 -9.10 -7.35
C TYR A 20 16.22 -9.14 -8.83
N GLY A 21 16.49 -7.98 -9.43
CA GLY A 21 16.84 -7.80 -10.83
C GLY A 21 15.66 -8.00 -11.79
N MET A 22 15.70 -7.26 -12.90
CA MET A 22 14.64 -7.21 -13.92
C MET A 22 14.42 -8.51 -14.71
N ARG A 23 15.37 -9.45 -14.61
CA ARG A 23 15.26 -10.79 -15.23
C ARG A 23 14.35 -11.72 -14.43
N SER A 24 14.21 -11.49 -13.12
CA SER A 24 13.34 -12.30 -12.27
C SER A 24 11.88 -11.83 -12.36
N LEU A 25 10.93 -12.76 -12.29
CA LEU A 25 9.51 -12.41 -12.26
C LEU A 25 9.18 -11.58 -11.01
N GLN A 26 9.76 -11.91 -9.86
CA GLN A 26 9.57 -11.15 -8.62
C GLN A 26 10.05 -9.70 -8.75
N GLY A 27 11.20 -9.46 -9.39
CA GLY A 27 11.70 -8.11 -9.65
C GLY A 27 10.75 -7.29 -10.52
N LYS A 28 10.11 -7.91 -11.53
CA LYS A 28 9.09 -7.26 -12.35
C LYS A 28 7.83 -6.92 -11.56
N ILE A 29 7.38 -7.84 -10.69
CA ILE A 29 6.23 -7.60 -9.80
C ILE A 29 6.51 -6.41 -8.88
N LEU A 30 7.67 -6.41 -8.22
CA LEU A 30 8.07 -5.32 -7.33
C LEU A 30 8.24 -3.99 -8.09
N LEU A 31 8.68 -4.02 -9.35
CA LEU A 31 8.75 -2.80 -10.17
C LEU A 31 7.35 -2.25 -10.45
N ILE A 32 6.40 -3.11 -10.81
CA ILE A 32 5.01 -2.70 -11.04
C ILE A 32 4.43 -2.09 -9.76
N ILE A 33 4.60 -2.72 -8.60
CA ILE A 33 4.19 -2.14 -7.32
C ILE A 33 4.87 -0.78 -7.10
N THR A 34 6.17 -0.68 -7.36
CA THR A 34 6.93 0.57 -7.22
C THR A 34 6.39 1.68 -8.14
N PHE A 35 5.91 1.37 -9.35
CA PHE A 35 5.27 2.37 -10.21
C PHE A 35 4.01 2.96 -9.60
N GLY A 36 3.22 2.15 -8.89
CA GLY A 36 2.07 2.67 -8.15
C GLY A 36 2.46 3.63 -7.04
N VAL A 37 3.49 3.26 -6.27
CA VAL A 37 4.04 4.13 -5.22
C VAL A 37 4.66 5.42 -5.80
N VAL A 38 5.29 5.35 -6.98
CA VAL A 38 5.78 6.55 -7.70
C VAL A 38 4.61 7.43 -8.13
N SER A 39 3.50 6.86 -8.59
CA SER A 39 2.30 7.63 -8.93
C SER A 39 1.78 8.38 -7.70
N TRP A 40 1.66 7.70 -6.56
CA TRP A 40 1.26 8.34 -5.29
C TRP A 40 2.24 9.42 -4.84
N PHE A 41 3.55 9.18 -4.97
CA PHE A 41 4.57 10.21 -4.72
C PHE A 41 4.38 11.46 -5.59
N ILE A 42 4.06 11.31 -6.88
CA ILE A 42 3.77 12.46 -7.75
C ILE A 42 2.50 13.18 -7.29
N GLY A 43 1.46 12.44 -6.91
CA GLY A 43 0.24 12.99 -6.31
C GLY A 43 0.56 13.86 -5.08
N GLU A 44 1.40 13.37 -4.18
CA GLU A 44 1.83 14.09 -2.97
C GLU A 44 2.61 15.38 -3.30
N VAL A 45 3.46 15.35 -4.33
CA VAL A 45 4.16 16.56 -4.80
C VAL A 45 3.17 17.59 -5.34
N VAL A 46 2.20 17.16 -6.15
CA VAL A 46 1.18 18.04 -6.73
C VAL A 46 0.27 18.61 -5.64
N TRP A 47 -0.18 17.77 -4.71
CA TRP A 47 -0.98 18.18 -3.55
C TRP A 47 -0.23 19.22 -2.70
N THR A 48 1.02 18.91 -2.34
CA THR A 48 1.87 19.82 -1.55
C THR A 48 2.09 21.15 -2.29
N TYR A 49 2.22 21.14 -3.61
CA TYR A 49 2.32 22.37 -4.40
C TYR A 49 1.03 23.19 -4.32
N TYR A 50 -0.14 22.58 -4.53
CA TYR A 50 -1.41 23.31 -4.46
C TYR A 50 -1.66 23.91 -3.08
N GLU A 51 -1.40 23.13 -2.04
CA GLU A 51 -1.60 23.56 -0.66
C GLU A 51 -0.60 24.63 -0.22
N LEU A 52 0.71 24.37 -0.34
CA LEU A 52 1.72 25.23 0.28
C LEU A 52 2.17 26.38 -0.61
N ILE A 53 2.14 26.21 -1.94
CA ILE A 53 2.68 27.20 -2.88
C ILE A 53 1.54 27.96 -3.55
N ALA A 54 0.59 27.26 -4.15
CA ALA A 54 -0.52 27.91 -4.87
C ALA A 54 -1.63 28.42 -3.92
N GLN A 55 -1.70 27.91 -2.69
CA GLN A 55 -2.70 28.29 -1.68
C GLN A 55 -4.14 28.14 -2.21
N VAL A 56 -4.40 27.05 -2.95
CA VAL A 56 -5.72 26.65 -3.43
C VAL A 56 -6.10 25.32 -2.83
N ASP A 57 -7.40 25.04 -2.77
CA ASP A 57 -7.90 23.75 -2.31
C ASP A 57 -7.31 22.61 -3.17
N PRO A 58 -6.54 21.69 -2.56
CA PRO A 58 -5.92 20.61 -3.29
C PRO A 58 -6.90 19.47 -3.62
N TYR A 59 -8.13 19.49 -3.11
CA TYR A 59 -9.12 18.43 -3.33
C TYR A 59 -10.46 18.95 -3.88
N PRO A 60 -11.01 18.33 -4.94
CA PRO A 60 -10.34 17.43 -5.88
C PRO A 60 -9.48 18.23 -6.88
N SER A 61 -8.36 17.65 -7.31
CA SER A 61 -7.42 18.28 -8.22
C SER A 61 -6.67 17.28 -9.12
N VAL A 62 -5.64 17.76 -9.82
CA VAL A 62 -4.73 16.93 -10.61
C VAL A 62 -3.98 15.92 -9.73
N ALA A 63 -3.84 16.17 -8.42
CA ALA A 63 -3.25 15.19 -7.49
C ALA A 63 -4.04 13.88 -7.47
N ASP A 64 -5.38 13.96 -7.46
CA ASP A 64 -6.29 12.80 -7.44
C ASP A 64 -6.11 11.89 -8.65
N TRP A 65 -5.80 12.47 -9.82
CA TRP A 65 -5.48 11.66 -10.99
C TRP A 65 -4.28 10.74 -10.76
N PHE A 66 -3.23 11.25 -10.12
CA PHE A 66 -2.05 10.46 -9.80
C PHE A 66 -2.29 9.44 -8.69
N TYR A 67 -3.12 9.78 -7.69
CA TYR A 67 -3.54 8.83 -6.66
C TYR A 67 -4.35 7.67 -7.26
N LEU A 68 -5.39 8.00 -8.04
CA LEU A 68 -6.28 7.03 -8.69
C LEU A 68 -5.54 6.13 -9.68
N VAL A 69 -4.66 6.71 -10.51
CA VAL A 69 -3.81 5.93 -11.44
C VAL A 69 -2.87 5.00 -10.67
N GLY A 70 -2.39 5.39 -9.49
CA GLY A 70 -1.50 4.58 -8.67
C GLY A 70 -2.10 3.25 -8.20
N TYR A 71 -3.41 3.17 -7.99
CA TYR A 71 -4.08 1.93 -7.61
C TYR A 71 -3.96 0.83 -8.68
N LEU A 72 -3.94 1.18 -9.96
CA LEU A 72 -3.88 0.21 -11.06
C LEU A 72 -2.61 -0.67 -11.01
N PRO A 73 -1.38 -0.10 -11.04
CA PRO A 73 -0.18 -0.91 -10.92
C PRO A 73 -0.06 -1.60 -9.56
N LEU A 74 -0.54 -1.01 -8.45
CA LEU A 74 -0.56 -1.71 -7.15
C LEU A 74 -1.42 -2.99 -7.21
N CYS A 75 -2.64 -2.88 -7.73
CA CYS A 75 -3.53 -4.02 -7.97
C CYS A 75 -2.90 -5.04 -8.92
N ILE A 76 -2.35 -4.62 -10.05
CA ILE A 76 -1.70 -5.52 -11.02
C ILE A 76 -0.53 -6.26 -10.37
N GLY A 77 0.30 -5.56 -9.61
CA GLY A 77 1.44 -6.13 -8.89
C GLY A 77 1.01 -7.19 -7.88
N LEU A 78 0.01 -6.88 -7.03
CA LEU A 78 -0.54 -7.83 -6.07
C LEU A 78 -1.22 -9.04 -6.77
N LEU A 79 -1.92 -8.83 -7.88
CA LEU A 79 -2.52 -9.90 -8.68
C LEU A 79 -1.44 -10.83 -9.26
N TRP A 80 -0.36 -10.26 -9.78
CA TRP A 80 0.74 -11.04 -10.34
C TRP A 80 1.50 -11.80 -9.25
N GLU A 81 1.65 -11.21 -8.06
CA GLU A 81 2.17 -11.89 -6.89
C GLU A 81 1.31 -13.11 -6.53
N LEU A 82 -0.02 -12.94 -6.41
CA LEU A 82 -0.94 -14.06 -6.17
C LEU A 82 -0.75 -15.19 -7.18
N LYS A 83 -0.66 -14.85 -8.48
CA LYS A 83 -0.45 -15.84 -9.55
C LYS A 83 0.88 -16.55 -9.42
N PHE A 84 1.95 -15.82 -9.07
CA PHE A 84 3.27 -16.39 -8.85
C PHE A 84 3.31 -17.36 -7.67
N LEU A 85 2.59 -17.04 -6.60
CA LEU A 85 2.55 -17.82 -5.36
C LEU A 85 1.60 -19.03 -5.44
N ARG A 86 0.49 -18.93 -6.16
CA ARG A 86 -0.59 -19.95 -6.21
C ARG A 86 -0.10 -21.36 -6.56
N HIS A 87 0.91 -21.50 -7.42
CA HIS A 87 1.43 -22.82 -7.83
C HIS A 87 2.34 -23.50 -6.80
N LYS A 88 2.56 -22.87 -5.65
CA LYS A 88 3.54 -23.30 -4.65
C LYS A 88 2.93 -23.56 -3.26
N VAL A 89 1.60 -23.59 -3.16
CA VAL A 89 0.88 -23.80 -1.90
C VAL A 89 1.10 -25.24 -1.42
N HIS A 90 1.55 -25.40 -0.17
CA HIS A 90 1.87 -26.73 0.39
C HIS A 90 0.82 -27.22 1.37
N LYS A 91 0.43 -26.36 2.32
CA LYS A 91 -0.52 -26.71 3.38
C LYS A 91 -1.45 -25.53 3.63
N PRO A 92 -2.76 -25.78 3.72
CA PRO A 92 -3.71 -24.72 3.94
C PRO A 92 -3.62 -24.24 5.40
N LEU A 93 -3.94 -22.97 5.66
CA LEU A 93 -3.88 -22.37 7.01
C LEU A 93 -4.75 -23.12 8.03
N PRO A 94 -4.48 -22.99 9.34
CA PRO A 94 -5.41 -23.45 10.37
C PRO A 94 -6.78 -22.77 10.23
N TYR A 95 -7.87 -23.49 10.52
CA TYR A 95 -9.23 -22.96 10.41
C TYR A 95 -9.42 -21.65 11.18
N THR A 96 -8.94 -21.57 12.43
CA THR A 96 -9.05 -20.38 13.27
C THR A 96 -8.42 -19.14 12.64
N LEU A 97 -7.25 -19.29 12.01
CA LEU A 97 -6.57 -18.17 11.36
C LEU A 97 -7.28 -17.74 10.08
N ARG A 98 -7.80 -18.70 9.28
CA ARG A 98 -8.66 -18.36 8.14
C ARG A 98 -9.91 -17.62 8.57
N LEU A 99 -10.59 -18.09 9.62
CA LEU A 99 -11.79 -17.44 10.14
C LEU A 99 -11.48 -15.99 10.58
N LEU A 100 -10.39 -15.80 11.33
CA LEU A 100 -9.96 -14.46 11.75
C LEU A 100 -9.71 -13.55 10.54
N MET A 101 -8.99 -14.02 9.53
CA MET A 101 -8.70 -13.23 8.32
C MET A 101 -9.96 -12.92 7.51
N THR A 102 -10.91 -13.85 7.43
CA THR A 102 -12.23 -13.59 6.81
C THR A 102 -13.03 -12.57 7.60
N MET A 103 -13.04 -12.64 8.93
CA MET A 103 -13.72 -11.65 9.77
C MET A 103 -13.12 -10.25 9.60
N LEU A 104 -11.80 -10.14 9.54
CA LEU A 104 -11.11 -8.87 9.26
C LEU A 104 -11.47 -8.33 7.86
N ALA A 105 -11.49 -9.21 6.85
CA ALA A 105 -11.89 -8.83 5.49
C ALA A 105 -13.34 -8.30 5.45
N VAL A 106 -14.28 -8.97 6.12
CA VAL A 106 -15.68 -8.53 6.21
C VAL A 106 -15.79 -7.20 6.95
N LEU A 107 -15.08 -7.05 8.08
CA LEU A 107 -15.08 -5.82 8.86
C LEU A 107 -14.57 -4.62 8.05
N PHE A 108 -13.40 -4.75 7.43
CA PHE A 108 -12.85 -3.66 6.61
C PHE A 108 -13.73 -3.37 5.38
N SER A 109 -14.34 -4.39 4.78
CA SER A 109 -15.30 -4.19 3.69
C SER A 109 -16.53 -3.41 4.15
N GLY A 110 -17.06 -3.72 5.33
CA GLY A 110 -18.17 -2.98 5.93
C GLY A 110 -17.82 -1.52 6.21
N ILE A 111 -16.64 -1.25 6.77
CA ILE A 111 -16.13 0.11 7.00
C ILE A 111 -15.99 0.87 5.68
N ALA A 112 -15.37 0.26 4.67
CA ALA A 112 -15.18 0.87 3.36
C ALA A 112 -16.51 1.17 2.67
N LEU A 113 -17.46 0.23 2.68
CA LEU A 113 -18.77 0.42 2.06
C LEU A 113 -19.59 1.50 2.78
N TYR A 114 -19.57 1.53 4.11
CA TYR A 114 -20.35 2.51 4.85
C TYR A 114 -19.70 3.90 4.80
N PHE A 115 -18.44 4.02 5.22
CA PHE A 115 -17.79 5.32 5.34
C PHE A 115 -17.16 5.79 4.03
N GLY A 116 -16.53 4.90 3.27
CA GLY A 116 -15.82 5.23 2.03
C GLY A 116 -16.69 5.25 0.78
N VAL A 117 -17.92 4.73 0.84
CA VAL A 117 -18.87 4.77 -0.30
C VAL A 117 -20.15 5.50 0.08
N PHE A 118 -20.90 5.00 1.07
CA PHE A 118 -22.21 5.57 1.38
C PHE A 118 -22.13 6.97 1.98
N GLN A 119 -21.28 7.18 3.00
CA GLN A 119 -21.08 8.50 3.62
C GLN A 119 -20.21 9.44 2.80
N ALA A 120 -19.39 8.90 1.88
CA ALA A 120 -18.57 9.70 0.98
C ALA A 120 -19.41 10.46 -0.06
N ILE A 121 -20.63 9.98 -0.36
CA ILE A 121 -21.56 10.65 -1.28
C ILE A 121 -22.17 11.86 -0.60
N LYS A 122 -21.93 13.05 -1.16
CA LYS A 122 -22.54 14.31 -0.71
C LYS A 122 -23.49 14.85 -1.78
N PRO A 123 -24.72 15.26 -1.41
CA PRO A 123 -25.68 15.85 -2.36
C PRO A 123 -25.16 17.11 -3.05
N GLU A 124 -24.27 17.84 -2.38
CA GLU A 124 -23.67 19.10 -2.84
C GLU A 124 -22.62 18.88 -3.94
N TYR A 125 -22.05 17.67 -4.03
CA TYR A 125 -20.97 17.33 -4.95
C TYR A 125 -21.52 16.95 -6.32
N SER A 126 -20.83 17.36 -7.37
CA SER A 126 -21.08 16.89 -8.73
C SER A 126 -20.86 15.37 -8.85
N VAL A 127 -21.35 14.79 -9.95
CA VAL A 127 -21.19 13.36 -10.24
C VAL A 127 -19.71 12.95 -10.30
N LEU A 128 -18.85 13.81 -10.84
CA LEU A 128 -17.42 13.55 -10.93
C LEU A 128 -16.76 13.57 -9.55
N GLU A 129 -17.08 14.55 -8.71
CA GLU A 129 -16.53 14.68 -7.36
C GLU A 129 -16.95 13.52 -6.46
N ASN A 130 -18.23 13.15 -6.50
CA ASN A 130 -18.71 11.94 -5.81
C ASN A 130 -18.06 10.67 -6.37
N GLY A 131 -17.85 10.60 -7.70
CA GLY A 131 -17.14 9.49 -8.33
C GLY A 131 -15.71 9.34 -7.83
N VAL A 132 -14.97 10.45 -7.71
CA VAL A 132 -13.62 10.48 -7.14
C VAL A 132 -13.63 10.07 -5.66
N ALA A 133 -14.52 10.66 -4.86
CA ALA A 133 -14.63 10.37 -3.42
C ALA A 133 -14.87 8.87 -3.13
N ILE A 134 -15.82 8.25 -3.83
CA ILE A 134 -16.12 6.82 -3.70
C ILE A 134 -14.96 5.94 -4.15
N SER A 135 -14.21 6.39 -5.17
CA SER A 135 -13.14 5.60 -5.77
C SER A 135 -12.02 5.30 -4.76
N TYR A 136 -11.71 6.23 -3.85
CA TYR A 136 -10.73 6.00 -2.78
C TYR A 136 -11.15 4.84 -1.87
N GLY A 137 -12.36 4.93 -1.29
CA GLY A 137 -12.87 3.90 -0.38
C GLY A 137 -12.93 2.51 -1.02
N VAL A 138 -13.32 2.42 -2.31
CA VAL A 138 -13.35 1.16 -3.06
C VAL A 138 -11.95 0.67 -3.42
N ALA A 139 -11.06 1.54 -3.87
CA ALA A 139 -9.74 1.14 -4.33
C ALA A 139 -8.84 0.72 -3.16
N ASP A 140 -8.92 1.41 -2.02
CA ASP A 140 -8.19 1.06 -0.81
C ASP A 140 -8.59 -0.31 -0.28
N ILE A 141 -9.89 -0.58 -0.16
CA ILE A 141 -10.32 -1.88 0.35
C ILE A 141 -9.91 -3.01 -0.58
N VAL A 142 -9.93 -2.79 -1.89
CA VAL A 142 -9.41 -3.77 -2.85
C VAL A 142 -7.94 -4.05 -2.58
N LEU A 143 -7.10 -3.03 -2.41
CA LEU A 143 -5.67 -3.21 -2.09
C LEU A 143 -5.44 -3.93 -0.75
N VAL A 144 -6.16 -3.54 0.30
CA VAL A 144 -6.08 -4.17 1.63
C VAL A 144 -6.44 -5.65 1.54
N LEU A 145 -7.56 -6.00 0.91
CA LEU A 145 -8.01 -7.38 0.74
C LEU A 145 -7.04 -8.21 -0.10
N MET A 146 -6.56 -7.63 -1.21
CA MET A 146 -5.58 -8.29 -2.07
C MET A 146 -4.27 -8.58 -1.32
N SER A 147 -3.75 -7.61 -0.58
CA SER A 147 -2.54 -7.77 0.21
C SER A 147 -2.74 -8.78 1.36
N LEU A 148 -3.93 -8.82 1.96
CA LEU A 148 -4.29 -9.85 2.94
C LEU A 148 -4.23 -11.26 2.32
N VAL A 149 -4.75 -11.43 1.10
CA VAL A 149 -4.66 -12.71 0.38
C VAL A 149 -3.22 -13.06 0.00
N VAL A 150 -2.39 -12.09 -0.43
CA VAL A 150 -0.95 -12.33 -0.65
C VAL A 150 -0.31 -12.92 0.60
N ILE A 151 -0.61 -12.36 1.77
CA ILE A 151 -0.08 -12.84 3.06
C ILE A 151 -0.54 -14.26 3.36
N VAL A 152 -1.85 -14.55 3.21
CA VAL A 152 -2.43 -15.91 3.38
C VAL A 152 -1.62 -16.91 2.55
N VAL A 153 -1.50 -16.68 1.24
CA VAL A 153 -0.85 -17.61 0.33
C VAL A 153 0.65 -17.72 0.64
N THR A 154 1.31 -16.62 0.99
CA THR A 154 2.74 -16.63 1.37
C THR A 154 2.99 -17.49 2.63
N ILE A 155 2.09 -17.44 3.62
CA ILE A 155 2.18 -18.30 4.81
C ILE A 155 1.99 -19.77 4.44
N GLU A 156 1.00 -20.08 3.60
CA GLU A 156 0.69 -21.46 3.16
C GLU A 156 1.82 -22.09 2.31
N MET A 157 2.67 -21.26 1.71
CA MET A 157 3.91 -21.67 1.03
C MET A 157 5.10 -21.94 1.98
N ARG A 158 4.90 -21.89 3.30
CA ARG A 158 5.96 -21.87 4.33
C ARG A 158 6.96 -20.71 4.15
N GLY A 159 6.50 -19.59 3.58
CA GLY A 159 7.33 -18.43 3.25
C GLY A 159 7.82 -17.61 4.45
N GLY A 160 8.34 -18.25 5.51
CA GLY A 160 8.55 -17.65 6.84
C GLY A 160 9.12 -16.23 6.84
N LYS A 161 10.31 -16.02 6.27
CA LYS A 161 10.94 -14.69 6.25
C LYS A 161 10.33 -13.72 5.22
N PHE A 162 9.66 -14.24 4.19
CA PHE A 162 9.06 -13.46 3.10
C PHE A 162 7.65 -12.94 3.40
N VAL A 163 7.00 -13.47 4.44
CA VAL A 163 5.71 -12.95 4.93
C VAL A 163 5.88 -11.58 5.59
N ALA A 164 7.00 -11.35 6.28
CA ALA A 164 7.18 -10.12 7.07
C ALA A 164 7.15 -8.82 6.22
N PRO A 165 7.84 -8.72 5.06
CA PRO A 165 7.67 -7.59 4.16
C PRO A 165 6.22 -7.28 3.78
N TRP A 166 5.42 -8.31 3.50
CA TRP A 166 4.00 -8.14 3.13
C TRP A 166 3.15 -7.63 4.29
N TRP A 167 3.43 -8.01 5.54
CA TRP A 167 2.75 -7.42 6.69
C TRP A 167 3.01 -5.92 6.80
N TRP A 168 4.25 -5.48 6.63
CA TRP A 168 4.59 -4.05 6.64
C TRP A 168 3.94 -3.29 5.49
N PHE A 169 3.90 -3.90 4.31
CA PHE A 169 3.20 -3.33 3.16
C PHE A 169 1.69 -3.21 3.41
N LEU A 170 1.05 -4.26 3.95
CA LEU A 170 -0.37 -4.24 4.35
C LEU A 170 -0.64 -3.19 5.43
N SER A 171 0.22 -3.08 6.45
CA SER A 171 0.08 -2.04 7.48
C SER A 171 0.11 -0.66 6.85
N GLY A 172 1.00 -0.45 5.87
CA GLY A 172 1.05 0.78 5.11
C GLY A 172 -0.26 1.11 4.38
N LEU A 173 -0.78 0.16 3.61
CA LEU A 173 -2.07 0.28 2.92
C LEU A 173 -3.26 0.47 3.87
N THR A 174 -3.20 -0.14 5.06
CA THR A 174 -4.25 0.00 6.06
C THR A 174 -4.22 1.39 6.69
N CYS A 175 -3.03 1.95 6.91
CA CYS A 175 -2.90 3.32 7.39
C CYS A 175 -3.43 4.35 6.38
N THR A 176 -3.14 4.18 5.08
CA THR A 176 -3.70 5.06 4.03
C THR A 176 -5.22 4.90 3.97
N PHE A 177 -5.74 3.68 3.94
CA PHE A 177 -7.18 3.41 3.99
C PHE A 177 -7.88 4.10 5.17
N VAL A 178 -7.32 3.99 6.38
CA VAL A 178 -7.91 4.64 7.57
C VAL A 178 -7.84 6.16 7.47
N ALA A 179 -6.76 6.69 6.91
CA ALA A 179 -6.62 8.13 6.68
C ALA A 179 -7.64 8.65 5.65
N ASP A 180 -7.83 7.93 4.55
CA ASP A 180 -8.79 8.28 3.48
C ASP A 180 -10.24 8.21 3.97
N ILE A 181 -10.57 7.18 4.76
CA ILE A 181 -11.88 7.12 5.44
C ILE A 181 -12.05 8.30 6.41
N GLY A 182 -11.01 8.61 7.19
CA GLY A 182 -11.01 9.77 8.08
C GLY A 182 -11.21 11.09 7.33
N PHE A 183 -10.54 11.27 6.19
CA PHE A 183 -10.64 12.46 5.35
C PHE A 183 -12.04 12.59 4.74
N ALA A 184 -12.62 11.50 4.27
CA ALA A 184 -13.99 11.48 3.75
C ALA A 184 -15.03 11.86 4.82
N MET A 185 -14.83 11.40 6.06
CA MET A 185 -15.73 11.69 7.18
C MET A 185 -15.58 13.11 7.73
N PHE A 186 -14.35 13.63 7.76
CA PHE A 186 -13.99 14.86 8.47
C PHE A 186 -13.45 15.94 7.53
N THR A 187 -13.86 15.96 6.26
CA THR A 187 -13.36 16.96 5.28
C THR A 187 -13.55 18.41 5.79
N PRO A 188 -14.74 18.81 6.29
CA PRO A 188 -14.93 20.18 6.78
C PRO A 188 -14.03 20.50 7.98
N GLU A 189 -13.85 19.56 8.91
CA GLU A 189 -12.99 19.72 10.09
C GLU A 189 -11.51 19.66 9.73
N TYR A 190 -11.13 18.93 8.68
CA TYR A 190 -9.77 18.89 8.16
C TYR A 190 -9.32 20.27 7.67
N GLU A 191 -10.23 21.01 7.02
CA GLU A 191 -9.98 22.37 6.55
C GLU A 191 -10.08 23.43 7.65
N THR A 192 -11.09 23.32 8.52
CA THR A 192 -11.42 24.38 9.51
C THR A 192 -10.76 24.19 10.86
N MET A 193 -10.48 22.95 11.28
CA MET A 193 -9.88 22.58 12.57
C MET A 193 -8.48 21.98 12.39
N GLN A 194 -7.65 22.68 11.61
CA GLN A 194 -6.33 22.22 11.18
C GLN A 194 -5.38 21.86 12.33
N ALA A 195 -5.58 22.37 13.54
CA ALA A 195 -4.70 22.04 14.67
C ALA A 195 -4.83 20.58 15.15
N TYR A 196 -5.94 19.89 14.85
CA TYR A 196 -6.22 18.56 15.37
C TYR A 196 -6.40 17.52 14.26
N TYR A 197 -7.41 17.68 13.40
CA TYR A 197 -7.77 16.67 12.40
C TYR A 197 -6.69 16.51 11.33
N LYS A 198 -6.12 17.63 10.87
CA LYS A 198 -5.11 17.62 9.82
C LYS A 198 -3.84 16.87 10.22
N PRO A 199 -3.11 17.23 11.29
CA PRO A 199 -1.95 16.47 11.76
C PRO A 199 -2.23 15.00 12.05
N ALA A 200 -3.43 14.68 12.55
CA ALA A 200 -3.81 13.30 12.85
C ALA A 200 -3.92 12.46 11.58
N LEU A 201 -4.64 12.94 10.56
CA LEU A 201 -4.78 12.23 9.27
C LEU A 201 -3.46 12.24 8.48
N ASP A 202 -2.78 13.39 8.42
CA ASP A 202 -1.47 13.54 7.79
C ASP A 202 -0.43 12.55 8.33
N SER A 203 -0.43 12.33 9.65
CA SER A 203 0.45 11.36 10.29
C SER A 203 0.13 9.92 9.87
N LEU A 204 -1.14 9.58 9.62
CA LEU A 204 -1.53 8.25 9.16
C LEU A 204 -1.02 7.98 7.74
N TRP A 205 -1.17 8.90 6.80
CA TRP A 205 -0.58 8.74 5.45
C TRP A 205 0.94 8.64 5.52
N ILE A 206 1.61 9.51 6.31
CA ILE A 206 3.07 9.47 6.51
C ILE A 206 3.53 8.12 7.06
N VAL A 207 2.90 7.64 8.14
CA VAL A 207 3.21 6.32 8.72
C VAL A 207 2.92 5.21 7.72
N GLY A 208 1.87 5.36 6.92
CA GLY A 208 1.52 4.46 5.82
C GLY A 208 2.66 4.30 4.82
N TYR A 209 3.16 5.41 4.27
CA TYR A 209 4.30 5.42 3.36
C TYR A 209 5.57 4.85 3.99
N LEU A 210 5.88 5.20 5.25
CA LEU A 210 7.06 4.66 5.94
C LEU A 210 6.97 3.14 6.16
N ALA A 211 5.79 2.62 6.48
CA ALA A 211 5.55 1.18 6.60
C ALA A 211 5.70 0.47 5.24
N MET A 212 5.16 1.05 4.17
CA MET A 212 5.38 0.55 2.80
C MET A 212 6.86 0.57 2.43
N ALA A 213 7.58 1.65 2.74
CA ALA A 213 9.02 1.78 2.50
C ALA A 213 9.82 0.68 3.19
N TYR A 214 9.51 0.44 4.47
CA TYR A 214 10.16 -0.60 5.24
C TYR A 214 9.85 -2.00 4.70
N GLY A 215 8.59 -2.27 4.35
CA GLY A 215 8.18 -3.53 3.71
C GLY A 215 8.92 -3.79 2.40
N LEU A 216 8.90 -2.82 1.49
CA LEU A 216 9.57 -2.90 0.20
C LEU A 216 11.10 -3.03 0.33
N GLY A 217 11.73 -2.22 1.19
CA GLY A 217 13.17 -2.31 1.43
C GLY A 217 13.60 -3.64 2.04
N ARG A 218 12.75 -4.24 2.89
CA ARG A 218 13.02 -5.55 3.52
C ARG A 218 13.07 -6.69 2.51
N PHE A 219 12.35 -6.61 1.39
CA PHE A 219 12.52 -7.57 0.29
C PHE A 219 13.95 -7.58 -0.25
N GLY A 220 14.54 -6.40 -0.46
CA GLY A 220 15.93 -6.28 -0.91
C GLY A 220 16.92 -6.87 0.09
N TRP A 221 16.76 -6.54 1.37
CA TRP A 221 17.62 -7.06 2.44
C TRP A 221 17.57 -8.60 2.54
N LEU A 222 16.39 -9.19 2.45
CA LEU A 222 16.24 -10.65 2.50
C LEU A 222 17.04 -11.37 1.40
N ILE A 223 17.07 -10.81 0.20
CA ILE A 223 17.85 -11.35 -0.92
C ILE A 223 19.35 -11.19 -0.68
N GLN A 224 19.79 -10.02 -0.21
CA GLN A 224 21.20 -9.80 0.12
C GLN A 224 21.69 -10.79 1.19
N SER A 225 20.92 -10.98 2.26
CA SER A 225 21.26 -11.94 3.33
C SER A 225 21.25 -13.39 2.84
N ALA A 226 20.34 -13.75 1.94
CA ALA A 226 20.32 -15.09 1.34
C ALA A 226 21.55 -15.34 0.44
N ARG A 227 21.99 -14.34 -0.33
CA ARG A 227 23.22 -14.44 -1.14
C ARG A 227 24.46 -14.59 -0.27
N GLN A 228 24.57 -13.80 0.80
CA GLN A 228 25.70 -13.87 1.73
C GLN A 228 25.82 -15.23 2.41
N SER A 229 24.71 -15.80 2.89
CA SER A 229 24.72 -17.12 3.54
C SER A 229 25.15 -18.24 2.59
N ILE A 230 24.77 -18.18 1.30
CA ILE A 230 25.22 -19.10 0.27
C ILE A 230 26.74 -19.00 0.09
N VAL A 231 27.29 -17.77 -0.03
CA VAL A 231 28.74 -17.55 -0.17
C VAL A 231 29.50 -18.08 1.05
N GLU A 232 29.05 -17.78 2.26
CA GLU A 232 29.68 -18.29 3.49
C GLU A 232 29.63 -19.82 3.59
N SER A 233 28.51 -20.44 3.23
CA SER A 233 28.39 -21.90 3.23
C SER A 233 29.32 -22.57 2.20
N SER A 234 29.55 -21.92 1.06
CA SER A 234 30.48 -22.41 0.03
C SER A 234 31.94 -22.34 0.48
N LYS A 235 32.30 -21.37 1.33
CA LYS A 235 33.64 -21.23 1.93
C LYS A 235 33.92 -22.24 3.04
N ARG A 236 32.88 -22.79 3.68
CA ARG A 236 33.00 -23.71 4.83
C ARG A 236 33.07 -25.19 4.46
N LYS A 237 32.89 -25.59 3.20
CA LYS A 237 33.11 -26.98 2.77
C LYS A 237 34.62 -27.24 2.61
N PRO A 238 35.27 -28.03 3.49
CA PRO A 238 36.64 -28.46 3.24
C PRO A 238 36.65 -29.36 1.99
N ARG A 239 37.70 -29.25 1.17
CA ARG A 239 37.97 -30.19 0.08
C ARG A 239 38.30 -31.57 0.63
#